data_AF-A0A2I8A7J5-F1
#
_entry.id   AF-A0A2I8A7J5-F1
#
_cell.length_a   1.000
_cell.length_b   1.000
_cell.length_c   1.000
_cell.angle_alpha   90.00
_cell.angle_beta   90.00
_cell.angle_gamma   90.00
#
_symmetry.space_group_name_H-M   'P 1'
#
loop_
_entity.id
_entity.type
_entity.pdbx_description
1 polymer ?
#
loop_
_entity_poly.entity_id
_entity_poly.type
_entity_poly.pdbx_seq_one_letter_code
_entity_poly.pdbx_strand_id
1 'polypeptide(L)'
;MTQWLALLISLVIEIPVVFFILVIMRQLSLDHIYKVLIFTCGATLFTHPLAWESNQILIPYMEFPWRLGLIEIIVAIAEGILYKITLNLAWRQGLFISIMANTASFLGGLFIAQFLG
;
A
#
# COMPACT_ATOMS: atom_id res chain seq x y z
N MET A 1 -7.57 -16.63 -2.63
CA MET A 1 -7.83 -15.33 -3.29
C MET A 1 -6.95 -15.20 -4.53
N THR A 2 -7.46 -14.70 -5.66
CA THR A 2 -6.65 -14.46 -6.86
C THR A 2 -5.85 -13.16 -6.71
N GLN A 3 -4.70 -13.06 -7.41
CA GLN A 3 -3.87 -11.85 -7.40
C GLN A 3 -4.64 -10.59 -7.82
N TRP A 4 -5.52 -10.72 -8.82
CA TRP A 4 -6.37 -9.62 -9.29
C TRP A 4 -7.38 -9.14 -8.25
N LEU A 5 -8.01 -10.08 -7.53
CA LEU A 5 -8.96 -9.73 -6.48
C LEU A 5 -8.24 -9.04 -5.31
N ALA A 6 -7.06 -9.55 -4.94
CA ALA A 6 -6.21 -8.93 -3.92
C ALA A 6 -5.86 -7.48 -4.29
N LEU A 7 -5.40 -7.25 -5.53
CA LEU A 7 -5.08 -5.92 -6.03
C LEU A 7 -6.28 -4.96 -5.99
N LEU A 8 -7.45 -5.43 -6.39
CA LEU A 8 -8.67 -4.61 -6.36
C LEU A 8 -9.04 -4.22 -4.92
N ILE A 9 -8.96 -5.17 -3.99
CA ILE A 9 -9.20 -4.91 -2.56
C ILE A 9 -8.18 -3.89 -2.04
N SER A 10 -6.90 -4.05 -2.35
CA SER A 10 -5.85 -3.11 -1.97
C SER A 10 -6.12 -1.71 -2.47
N LEU A 11 -6.46 -1.54 -3.75
CA LEU A 11 -6.83 -0.23 -4.30
C LEU A 11 -8.04 0.39 -3.60
N VAL A 12 -9.09 -0.40 -3.34
CA VAL A 12 -10.31 0.06 -2.66
C VAL A 12 -10.02 0.51 -1.23
N ILE A 13 -9.05 -0.08 -0.54
CA ILE A 13 -8.69 0.27 0.84
C ILE A 13 -7.67 1.41 0.88
N GLU A 14 -6.60 1.32 0.11
CA GLU A 14 -5.45 2.22 0.21
C GLU A 14 -5.80 3.65 -0.23
N ILE A 15 -6.58 3.81 -1.31
CA ILE A 15 -6.96 5.13 -1.82
C ILE A 15 -7.72 5.94 -0.75
N PRO A 16 -8.81 5.43 -0.14
CA PRO A 16 -9.46 6.13 0.96
C PRO A 16 -8.55 6.40 2.16
N VAL A 17 -7.68 5.46 2.53
CA VAL A 17 -6.77 5.61 3.68
C VAL A 17 -5.78 6.75 3.44
N VAL A 18 -5.11 6.76 2.28
CA VAL A 18 -4.19 7.85 1.92
C VAL A 18 -4.93 9.18 1.91
N PHE A 19 -6.12 9.23 1.32
CA PHE A 19 -6.93 10.44 1.26
C PHE A 19 -7.29 10.96 2.65
N PHE A 20 -7.77 10.07 3.52
CA PHE A 20 -8.16 10.40 4.89
C PHE A 20 -6.98 10.94 5.71
N ILE A 21 -5.81 10.31 5.59
CA ILE A 21 -4.60 10.77 6.29
C ILE A 21 -4.17 12.15 5.79
N LEU A 22 -4.19 12.40 4.48
CA LEU A 22 -3.85 13.71 3.91
C LEU A 22 -4.81 14.81 4.36
N VAL A 23 -6.10 14.50 4.52
CA VAL A 23 -7.10 15.42 5.11
C VAL A 23 -6.74 15.74 6.55
N ILE A 24 -6.47 14.74 7.39
CA ILE A 24 -6.09 14.94 8.80
C ILE A 24 -4.82 15.79 8.91
N MET A 25 -3.84 15.54 8.05
CA MET A 25 -2.57 16.27 8.02
C MET A 25 -2.68 17.68 7.42
N ARG A 26 -3.87 18.08 6.92
CA ARG A 26 -4.12 19.35 6.22
C ARG A 26 -3.21 19.56 5.01
N GLN A 27 -2.84 18.47 4.34
CA GLN A 27 -1.99 18.50 3.14
C GLN A 27 -2.76 18.26 1.85
N LEU A 28 -4.07 18.01 1.95
CA LEU A 28 -4.93 17.88 0.79
C LEU A 28 -5.40 19.26 0.29
N SER A 29 -5.11 19.57 -0.96
CA SER A 29 -5.75 20.66 -1.71
C SER A 29 -6.64 20.08 -2.81
N LEU A 30 -7.66 20.82 -3.23
CA LEU A 30 -8.58 20.39 -4.30
C LEU A 30 -7.85 20.07 -5.61
N ASP A 31 -6.84 20.88 -5.94
CA ASP A 31 -5.99 20.70 -7.13
C ASP A 31 -5.07 19.47 -7.05
N HIS A 32 -4.98 18.81 -5.90
CA HIS A 32 -4.14 17.63 -5.70
C HIS A 32 -4.93 16.33 -5.63
N ILE A 33 -6.26 16.37 -5.60
CA ILE A 33 -7.11 15.16 -5.48
C ILE A 33 -6.81 14.16 -6.60
N TYR A 34 -6.74 14.62 -7.86
CA TYR A 34 -6.46 13.74 -8.99
C TYR A 34 -5.03 13.19 -8.93
N LYS A 35 -4.06 13.97 -8.44
CA LYS A 35 -2.68 13.52 -8.25
C LYS A 35 -2.61 12.41 -7.21
N VAL A 36 -3.26 12.61 -6.06
CA VAL A 36 -3.35 11.59 -5.00
C VAL A 36 -3.93 10.30 -5.56
N LEU A 37 -5.05 10.37 -6.29
CA LEU A 37 -5.66 9.19 -6.88
C LEU A 37 -4.71 8.47 -7.86
N ILE A 38 -4.15 9.20 -8.83
CA ILE A 38 -3.26 8.61 -9.86
C ILE A 38 -2.02 8.01 -9.23
N PHE A 39 -1.39 8.70 -8.29
CA PHE A 39 -0.13 8.24 -7.71
C PHE A 39 -0.32 7.15 -6.67
N THR A 40 -1.40 7.16 -5.87
CA THR A 40 -1.74 6.03 -5.01
C THR A 40 -2.08 4.80 -5.84
N CYS A 41 -2.96 4.92 -6.86
CA CYS A 41 -3.23 3.81 -7.78
C CYS A 41 -1.95 3.30 -8.44
N GLY A 42 -1.13 4.21 -8.97
CA GLY A 42 0.10 3.85 -9.67
C GLY A 42 1.12 3.19 -8.75
N ALA A 43 1.23 3.64 -7.50
CA ALA A 43 2.07 3.02 -6.49
C ALA A 43 1.62 1.58 -6.22
N THR A 44 0.36 1.35 -5.84
CA THR A 44 -0.19 0.01 -5.58
C THR A 44 -0.09 -0.90 -6.81
N LEU A 45 -0.42 -0.40 -8.01
CA LEU A 45 -0.31 -1.16 -9.26
C LEU A 45 1.12 -1.59 -9.57
N PHE A 46 2.10 -0.82 -9.13
CA PHE A 46 3.51 -1.12 -9.32
C PHE A 46 4.03 -2.07 -8.23
N THR A 47 3.73 -1.80 -6.97
CA THR A 47 4.26 -2.54 -5.82
C THR A 47 3.57 -3.89 -5.60
N HIS A 48 2.26 -3.98 -5.82
CA HIS A 48 1.50 -5.19 -5.52
C HIS A 48 1.92 -6.41 -6.37
N PRO A 49 2.09 -6.33 -7.70
CA PRO A 49 2.60 -7.46 -8.47
C PRO A 49 3.99 -7.90 -8.01
N LEU A 50 4.86 -6.94 -7.69
CA LEU A 50 6.21 -7.23 -7.19
C LEU A 50 6.17 -7.91 -5.83
N ALA A 51 5.30 -7.45 -4.92
CA ALA A 51 5.10 -8.06 -3.60
C ALA A 51 4.58 -9.51 -3.73
N TRP A 52 3.63 -9.74 -4.63
CA TRP A 52 3.08 -11.07 -4.91
C TRP A 52 4.14 -12.03 -5.42
N GLU A 53 4.86 -11.66 -6.48
CA GLU A 53 5.94 -12.47 -7.05
C GLU A 53 7.06 -12.72 -6.01
N SER A 54 7.46 -11.67 -5.28
CA SER A 54 8.47 -11.80 -4.21
C SER A 54 8.02 -12.79 -3.13
N ASN A 55 6.74 -12.77 -2.75
CA ASN A 55 6.20 -13.73 -1.80
C ASN A 55 6.31 -15.17 -2.34
N GLN A 56 5.95 -15.42 -3.61
CA GLN A 56 6.08 -16.75 -4.21
C GLN A 56 7.53 -17.24 -4.24
N ILE A 57 8.46 -16.39 -4.64
CA ILE A 57 9.90 -16.70 -4.70
C ILE A 57 10.46 -17.01 -3.32
N LEU A 58 10.01 -16.30 -2.28
CA LEU A 58 10.54 -16.44 -0.91
C LEU A 58 9.89 -17.58 -0.11
N ILE A 59 8.83 -18.24 -0.60
CA ILE A 59 8.17 -19.38 0.06
C ILE A 59 9.17 -20.45 0.56
N PRO A 60 10.10 -20.96 -0.26
CA PRO A 60 11.01 -22.03 0.17
C PRO A 60 12.15 -21.57 1.08
N TYR A 61 12.37 -20.27 1.24
CA TYR A 61 13.55 -19.73 1.93
C TYR A 61 13.25 -19.14 3.31
N MET A 62 11.99 -18.77 3.59
CA MET A 62 11.65 -17.98 4.78
C MET A 62 10.25 -18.31 5.28
N GLU A 63 10.09 -18.41 6.60
CA GLU A 63 8.79 -18.61 7.23
C GLU A 63 7.85 -17.42 6.97
N PHE A 64 6.54 -17.70 7.00
CA PHE A 64 5.51 -16.75 6.61
C PHE A 64 5.61 -15.38 7.30
N PRO A 65 5.74 -15.26 8.65
CA PRO A 65 5.75 -13.95 9.30
C PRO A 65 6.96 -13.09 8.91
N TRP A 66 8.14 -13.69 8.80
CA TRP A 66 9.37 -13.00 8.43
C TRP A 66 9.36 -12.57 6.97
N ARG A 67 8.87 -13.45 6.09
CA ARG A 67 8.73 -13.18 4.66
C ARG A 67 7.79 -12.01 4.41
N LEU A 68 6.63 -12.03 5.07
CA LEU A 68 5.66 -10.96 4.98
C LEU A 68 6.24 -9.64 5.48
N GLY A 69 6.80 -9.62 6.70
CA GLY A 69 7.37 -8.40 7.28
C GLY A 69 8.45 -7.77 6.39
N LEU A 70 9.31 -8.57 5.77
CA LEU A 70 10.32 -8.10 4.84
C LEU A 70 9.70 -7.44 3.60
N ILE A 71 8.73 -8.09 2.97
CA ILE A 71 8.08 -7.59 1.76
C ILE A 71 7.34 -6.28 2.06
N GLU A 72 6.55 -6.25 3.14
CA GLU A 72 5.78 -5.07 3.55
C GLU A 72 6.68 -3.87 3.88
N ILE A 73 7.84 -4.09 4.52
CA ILE A 73 8.80 -3.02 4.78
C ILE A 73 9.36 -2.45 3.47
N ILE A 74 9.71 -3.30 2.51
CA ILE A 74 10.25 -2.87 1.21
C ILE A 74 9.19 -2.10 0.42
N VAL A 75 7.96 -2.61 0.37
CA VAL A 75 6.81 -1.95 -0.27
C VAL A 75 6.56 -0.59 0.38
N ALA A 76 6.50 -0.54 1.72
CA ALA A 76 6.23 0.69 2.43
C ALA A 76 7.29 1.78 2.19
N ILE A 77 8.57 1.39 2.08
CA ILE A 77 9.65 2.29 1.71
C ILE A 77 9.48 2.77 0.27
N ALA A 78 9.23 1.86 -0.68
CA ALA A 78 9.10 2.20 -2.09
C ALA A 78 7.95 3.18 -2.34
N GLU A 79 6.77 2.89 -1.79
CA GLU A 79 5.61 3.78 -1.90
C GLU A 79 5.81 5.08 -1.12
N GLY A 80 6.46 5.04 0.04
CA GLY A 80 6.82 6.25 0.78
C GLY A 80 7.73 7.19 -0.03
N ILE A 81 8.66 6.63 -0.81
CA ILE A 81 9.48 7.39 -1.78
C ILE A 81 8.58 7.97 -2.88
N LEU A 82 7.68 7.18 -3.44
CA LEU A 82 6.75 7.64 -4.48
C LEU A 82 5.88 8.79 -3.96
N TYR A 83 5.30 8.69 -2.78
CA TYR A 83 4.49 9.76 -2.18
C TYR A 83 5.30 11.01 -1.87
N LYS A 84 6.53 10.88 -1.38
CA LYS A 84 7.44 12.02 -1.22
C LYS A 84 7.63 12.76 -2.55
N ILE A 85 7.98 12.04 -3.61
CA ILE A 85 8.31 12.63 -4.91
C ILE A 85 7.07 13.24 -5.58
N THR A 86 5.96 12.51 -5.55
CA THR A 86 4.78 12.83 -6.38
C THR A 86 3.81 13.78 -5.68
N LEU A 87 3.69 13.69 -4.36
CA LEU A 87 2.80 14.51 -3.53
C LEU A 87 3.56 15.59 -2.75
N ASN A 88 4.87 15.72 -2.98
CA ASN A 88 5.75 16.71 -2.34
C ASN A 88 5.70 16.68 -0.79
N LEU A 89 5.58 15.47 -0.22
CA LEU A 89 5.52 15.27 1.22
C LEU A 89 6.92 15.22 1.82
N ALA A 90 7.03 15.51 3.13
CA ALA A 90 8.27 15.18 3.84
C ALA A 90 8.47 13.65 3.88
N TRP A 91 9.73 13.20 3.88
CA TRP A 91 10.07 11.76 3.89
C TRP A 91 9.31 10.97 4.97
N ARG A 92 9.27 11.50 6.19
CA ARG A 92 8.56 10.88 7.32
C ARG A 92 7.06 10.76 7.09
N GLN A 93 6.47 11.70 6.36
CA GLN A 93 5.03 11.74 6.07
C GLN A 93 4.67 10.73 4.99
N GLY A 94 5.44 10.68 3.90
CA GLY A 94 5.27 9.68 2.84
C GLY A 94 5.40 8.26 3.38
N LEU A 95 6.43 8.00 4.20
CA LEU A 95 6.62 6.70 4.84
C LEU A 95 5.46 6.36 5.80
N PHE A 96 5.04 7.30 6.63
CA PHE A 96 3.91 7.09 7.55
C PHE A 96 2.62 6.74 6.80
N ILE A 97 2.29 7.50 5.76
CA ILE A 97 1.10 7.25 4.93
C ILE A 97 1.16 5.85 4.30
N SER A 98 2.31 5.48 3.74
CA SER A 98 2.46 4.16 3.11
C SER A 98 2.36 3.02 4.12
N ILE A 99 2.97 3.14 5.30
CA ILE A 99 2.83 2.13 6.38
C ILE A 99 1.36 1.95 6.76
N MET A 100 0.63 3.06 6.96
CA MET A 100 -0.77 3.01 7.35
C MET A 100 -1.65 2.40 6.23
N ALA A 101 -1.41 2.76 4.98
CA ALA A 101 -2.13 2.23 3.83
C ALA A 101 -1.91 0.72 3.66
N ASN A 102 -0.65 0.26 3.66
CA ASN A 102 -0.31 -1.16 3.55
C ASN A 102 -0.85 -1.96 4.73
N THR A 103 -0.72 -1.44 5.96
CA THR A 103 -1.26 -2.11 7.15
C THR A 103 -2.78 -2.29 7.04
N ALA A 104 -3.50 -1.24 6.62
CA ALA A 104 -4.95 -1.32 6.43
C ALA A 104 -5.35 -2.30 5.32
N SER A 105 -4.63 -2.26 4.19
CA SER A 105 -4.80 -3.15 3.04
C SER A 105 -4.60 -4.62 3.43
N PHE A 106 -3.49 -4.91 4.13
CA PHE A 106 -3.15 -6.22 4.62
C PHE A 106 -4.18 -6.76 5.62
N LEU A 107 -4.54 -5.98 6.65
CA LEU A 107 -5.54 -6.37 7.64
C LEU A 107 -6.93 -6.56 7.01
N GLY A 108 -7.31 -5.70 6.07
CA GLY A 108 -8.56 -5.84 5.33
C GLY A 108 -8.58 -7.10 4.47
N GLY A 109 -7.47 -7.40 3.78
CA GLY A 109 -7.31 -8.63 3.02
C GLY A 109 -7.38 -9.89 3.90
N LEU A 110 -6.73 -9.87 5.07
CA LEU A 110 -6.81 -10.96 6.04
C LEU A 110 -8.24 -11.16 6.56
N PHE A 111 -8.92 -10.08 6.92
CA PHE A 111 -10.31 -10.13 7.39
C PHE A 111 -11.22 -10.74 6.31
N ILE A 112 -11.12 -10.25 5.08
CA ILE A 112 -11.89 -10.81 3.94
C ILE A 112 -11.58 -12.29 3.74
N ALA A 113 -10.31 -12.69 3.78
CA ALA A 113 -9.91 -14.09 3.61
C ALA A 113 -10.43 -15.01 4.73
N GLN A 114 -10.57 -14.51 5.96
CA GLN A 114 -11.10 -15.29 7.09
C GLN A 114 -12.63 -15.43 7.08
N PHE A 115 -13.35 -14.43 6.58
CA PHE A 115 -14.83 -14.40 6.60
C PHE A 115 -15.48 -14.88 5.30
N LEU A 116 -14.76 -14.82 4.17
CA LEU A 116 -15.27 -15.20 2.84
C LEU A 116 -14.53 -16.41 2.23
N GLY A 117 -13.58 -17.01 2.95
CA GLY A 117 -12.84 -18.21 2.56
C GLY A 117 -13.26 -19.43 3.37
#